data_AF-A0A662Y6P9-F1
#
_entry.id   AF-A0A662Y6P9-F1
#
_cell.length_a   1.000
_cell.length_b   1.000
_cell.length_c   1.000
_cell.angle_alpha   90.00
_cell.angle_beta   90.00
_cell.angle_gamma   90.00
#
_symmetry.space_group_name_H-M   'P 1'
#
loop_
_entity.id
_entity.type
_entity.pdbx_description
1 polymer ?
#
loop_
_entity_poly.entity_id
_entity_poly.type
_entity_poly.pdbx_seq_one_letter_code
_entity_poly.pdbx_strand_id
1 'polypeptide(L)'
;MGTATLVREHIRGLRSLGPSQTAIPPSRSMFRPQSLALLAAAVVAVDVATSFELGSDNRVMWENNCDYYGDDIYSVEAIPDVCGDLCADDSSCTHWTWNNYNGGTCWLKSTDTATKVTYWGGGCGYVIGRFSTGSESQSTVASDSDTTQTDQTDQTSQTDQASQTDQSTSYDNGLTSDETAQMLASINSYRADNGLSALTIDSRLVAAAMVHSEDQASDCTMTHDGTDGSEPWDRMEAQGYDWTVAAENVAAGQTSVSAVMTSWWNSAGHRANILKDDVVNVGFALAKNSGCSNYATYWTQDFGAE
;
A
#
# COMPACT_ATOMS: atom_id res chain seq x y z
N MET A 1 -4.11 -38.68 11.54
CA MET A 1 -4.28 -39.29 10.20
C MET A 1 -4.89 -38.22 9.30
N GLY A 2 -4.13 -37.73 8.33
CA GLY A 2 -4.52 -36.62 7.46
C GLY A 2 -3.33 -36.25 6.62
N THR A 3 -3.27 -36.81 5.42
CA THR A 3 -2.17 -36.79 4.47
C THR A 3 -2.07 -35.45 3.75
N ALA A 4 -0.85 -34.94 3.61
CA ALA A 4 -0.49 -33.76 2.82
C ALA A 4 -0.80 -33.99 1.33
N THR A 5 -1.49 -33.03 0.71
CA THR A 5 -1.72 -32.99 -0.75
C THR A 5 -0.65 -32.13 -1.39
N LEU A 6 0.05 -32.73 -2.35
CA LEU A 6 1.17 -32.16 -3.12
C LEU A 6 0.71 -31.03 -4.05
N VAL A 7 1.46 -29.93 -4.08
CA VAL A 7 1.43 -28.88 -5.10
C VAL A 7 1.92 -29.47 -6.43
N ARG A 8 1.18 -29.21 -7.52
CA ARG A 8 1.52 -29.66 -8.89
C ARG A 8 1.97 -28.46 -9.72
N GLU A 9 3.29 -28.30 -9.89
CA GLU A 9 3.87 -27.36 -10.84
C GLU A 9 3.67 -27.85 -12.29
N HIS A 10 3.30 -26.94 -13.18
CA HIS A 10 3.29 -27.17 -14.63
C HIS A 10 4.29 -26.24 -15.31
N ILE A 11 5.53 -26.71 -15.43
CA ILE A 11 6.58 -26.11 -16.26
C ILE A 11 6.56 -26.81 -17.63
N ARG A 12 6.24 -26.09 -18.72
CA ARG A 12 6.49 -26.58 -20.08
C ARG A 12 7.95 -26.28 -20.46
N GLY A 13 8.77 -27.32 -20.54
CA GLY A 13 10.11 -27.25 -21.13
C GLY A 13 10.11 -27.59 -22.63
N LEU A 14 10.97 -26.92 -23.40
CA LEU A 14 11.48 -27.40 -24.70
C LEU A 14 12.92 -26.92 -24.94
N ARG A 15 13.63 -27.70 -25.77
CA ARG A 15 15.09 -27.94 -25.77
C ARG A 15 15.90 -27.05 -26.73
N SER A 16 17.16 -26.83 -26.29
CA SER A 16 18.44 -26.61 -27.00
C SER A 16 18.57 -27.00 -28.49
N LEU A 17 19.38 -26.23 -29.25
CA LEU A 17 20.55 -26.67 -30.06
C LEU A 17 21.42 -25.45 -30.50
N GLY A 18 22.75 -25.57 -30.44
CA GLY A 18 23.78 -24.52 -30.67
C GLY A 18 24.27 -24.33 -32.13
N PRO A 19 25.59 -24.17 -32.38
CA PRO A 19 26.30 -22.88 -32.48
C PRO A 19 27.00 -22.64 -33.85
N SER A 20 27.47 -21.41 -34.14
CA SER A 20 28.62 -21.19 -35.03
C SER A 20 29.25 -19.80 -34.92
N GLN A 21 30.58 -19.81 -34.74
CA GLN A 21 31.49 -18.67 -34.82
C GLN A 21 31.93 -18.41 -36.26
N THR A 22 32.31 -17.17 -36.60
CA THR A 22 33.43 -16.82 -37.51
C THR A 22 33.76 -15.32 -37.44
N ALA A 23 35.00 -14.98 -37.83
CA ALA A 23 35.79 -13.83 -37.35
C ALA A 23 36.00 -12.65 -38.34
N ILE A 24 36.21 -11.44 -37.79
CA ILE A 24 37.22 -10.34 -38.03
C ILE A 24 37.83 -10.17 -39.46
N PRO A 25 37.92 -8.97 -40.13
CA PRO A 25 38.87 -7.87 -39.79
C PRO A 25 38.45 -6.40 -40.15
N PRO A 26 39.31 -5.37 -39.89
CA PRO A 26 38.87 -4.01 -39.51
C PRO A 26 38.82 -3.00 -40.67
N SER A 27 37.96 -1.99 -40.53
CA SER A 27 38.01 -0.78 -41.36
C SER A 27 38.12 0.47 -40.49
N ARG A 28 39.22 1.20 -40.72
CA ARG A 28 39.48 2.54 -40.20
C ARG A 28 38.44 3.51 -40.77
N SER A 29 37.74 4.26 -39.93
CA SER A 29 37.18 5.54 -40.34
C SER A 29 36.99 6.49 -39.16
N MET A 30 37.77 7.57 -39.23
CA MET A 30 37.47 8.94 -38.78
C MET A 30 36.73 9.13 -37.44
N PHE A 31 37.53 9.48 -36.44
CA PHE A 31 37.09 10.27 -35.29
C PHE A 31 36.34 11.53 -35.76
N ARG A 32 35.05 11.59 -35.40
CA ARG A 32 34.27 12.82 -35.35
C ARG A 32 33.86 12.96 -33.88
N PRO A 33 34.17 14.06 -33.17
CA PRO A 33 33.69 14.22 -31.81
C PRO A 33 32.19 14.51 -31.89
N GLN A 34 31.37 13.49 -31.68
CA GLN A 34 29.98 13.70 -31.34
C GLN A 34 29.96 14.07 -29.85
N SER A 35 29.59 15.31 -29.56
CA SER A 35 29.31 15.78 -28.21
C SER A 35 28.31 14.83 -27.55
N LEU A 36 28.78 14.01 -26.62
CA LEU A 36 27.91 13.37 -25.65
C LEU A 36 27.36 14.48 -24.76
N ALA A 37 26.16 14.98 -25.09
CA ALA A 37 25.33 15.61 -24.09
C ALA A 37 24.90 14.48 -23.14
N LEU A 38 25.54 14.39 -21.97
CA LEU A 38 24.96 13.67 -20.84
C LEU A 38 23.64 14.38 -20.53
N LEU A 39 22.51 13.79 -20.92
CA LEU A 39 21.27 14.06 -20.21
C LEU A 39 21.49 13.50 -18.81
N ALA A 40 21.74 14.40 -17.86
CA ALA A 40 21.53 14.09 -16.47
C ALA A 40 20.04 13.74 -16.34
N ALA A 41 19.75 12.45 -16.14
CA ALA A 41 18.46 12.05 -15.61
C ALA A 41 18.37 12.71 -14.24
N ALA A 42 17.57 13.77 -14.14
CA ALA A 42 17.17 14.29 -12.85
C ALA A 42 16.33 13.20 -12.20
N VAL A 43 16.95 12.41 -11.33
CA VAL A 43 16.22 11.62 -10.35
C VAL A 43 15.57 12.67 -9.46
N VAL A 44 14.31 12.98 -9.75
CA VAL A 44 13.46 13.64 -8.77
C VAL A 44 13.28 12.58 -7.70
N ALA A 45 14.08 12.67 -6.65
CA ALA A 45 13.75 12.01 -5.40
C ALA A 45 12.41 12.63 -4.98
N VAL A 46 11.33 11.90 -5.21
CA VAL A 46 10.10 12.16 -4.49
C VAL A 46 10.46 11.77 -3.07
N ASP A 47 10.65 12.77 -2.20
CA ASP A 47 10.66 12.53 -0.77
C ASP A 47 9.30 11.92 -0.43
N VAL A 48 9.24 10.59 -0.38
CA VAL A 48 8.14 9.90 0.27
C VAL A 48 8.40 10.07 1.75
N ALA A 49 8.17 11.27 2.26
CA ALA A 49 8.02 11.44 3.69
C ALA A 49 6.82 10.57 4.07
N THR A 50 7.08 9.40 4.67
CA THR A 50 6.09 8.75 5.52
C THR A 50 5.97 9.61 6.76
N SER A 51 5.36 10.77 6.58
CA SER A 51 5.08 11.71 7.63
C SER A 51 3.98 11.10 8.46
N PHE A 52 4.22 11.03 9.77
CA PHE A 52 3.19 10.73 10.74
C PHE A 52 1.86 11.41 10.36
N GLU A 53 0.78 10.66 10.43
CA GLU A 53 -0.59 11.12 10.22
C GLU A 53 -1.22 11.53 11.56
N LEU A 54 -2.10 12.54 11.52
CA LEU A 54 -2.89 12.91 12.70
C LEU A 54 -3.91 11.80 12.99
N GLY A 55 -4.04 11.44 14.27
CA GLY A 55 -5.02 10.46 14.75
C GLY A 55 -5.66 10.88 16.06
N SER A 56 -6.65 10.10 16.51
CA SER A 56 -7.26 10.24 17.84
C SER A 56 -7.76 11.66 18.14
N ASP A 57 -8.55 12.25 17.25
CA ASP A 57 -9.02 13.65 17.34
C ASP A 57 -7.86 14.67 17.49
N ASN A 58 -6.81 14.52 16.67
CA ASN A 58 -5.59 15.34 16.68
C ASN A 58 -4.80 15.28 18.00
N ARG A 59 -4.91 14.18 18.76
CA ARG A 59 -4.14 13.97 19.99
C ARG A 59 -2.83 13.25 19.76
N VAL A 60 -2.74 12.47 18.68
CA VAL A 60 -1.57 11.65 18.40
C VAL A 60 -1.10 11.81 16.96
N MET A 61 0.16 11.47 16.76
CA MET A 61 0.79 11.32 15.47
C MET A 61 1.11 9.84 15.29
N TRP A 62 0.61 9.19 14.25
CA TRP A 62 0.82 7.76 14.02
C TRP A 62 1.35 7.45 12.62
N GLU A 63 2.01 6.32 12.45
CA GLU A 63 2.56 5.89 11.16
C GLU A 63 2.45 4.37 11.06
N ASN A 64 2.30 3.88 9.83
CA ASN A 64 2.40 2.47 9.51
C ASN A 64 3.86 2.02 9.37
N ASN A 65 4.04 0.71 9.41
CA ASN A 65 5.32 0.06 9.12
C ASN A 65 6.45 0.48 10.04
N CYS A 66 6.12 0.72 11.30
CA CYS A 66 7.09 1.14 12.29
C CYS A 66 6.87 0.48 13.64
N ASP A 67 7.96 0.46 14.41
CA ASP A 67 8.03 0.00 15.79
C ASP A 67 8.92 0.95 16.59
N TYR A 68 8.53 1.24 17.81
CA TYR A 68 9.40 1.80 18.84
C TYR A 68 9.83 0.68 19.77
N TYR A 69 11.04 0.16 19.56
CA TYR A 69 11.49 -1.02 20.28
C TYR A 69 11.78 -0.72 21.77
N GLY A 70 11.21 -1.52 22.67
CA GLY A 70 11.43 -1.42 24.12
C GLY A 70 10.53 -0.42 24.84
N ASP A 71 10.92 -0.07 26.08
CA ASP A 71 10.27 0.91 26.96
C ASP A 71 8.77 0.72 27.23
N ASP A 72 8.33 -0.54 27.18
CA ASP A 72 6.95 -0.95 27.45
C ASP A 72 6.55 -0.73 28.92
N ILE A 73 5.47 0.02 29.14
CA ILE A 73 4.79 0.13 30.44
C ILE A 73 3.86 -1.08 30.61
N TYR A 74 3.05 -1.37 29.59
CA TYR A 74 2.17 -2.53 29.51
C TYR A 74 1.68 -2.75 28.07
N SER A 75 1.03 -3.90 27.85
CA SER A 75 0.43 -4.27 26.57
C SER A 75 -1.04 -4.61 26.73
N VAL A 76 -1.84 -4.34 25.70
CA VAL A 76 -3.27 -4.67 25.64
C VAL A 76 -3.65 -5.18 24.25
N GLU A 77 -4.49 -6.22 24.20
CA GLU A 77 -5.04 -6.73 22.94
C GLU A 77 -6.02 -5.71 22.35
N ALA A 78 -5.75 -5.24 21.14
CA ALA A 78 -6.54 -4.22 20.47
C ALA A 78 -6.18 -4.16 18.98
N ILE A 79 -7.05 -3.52 18.20
CA ILE A 79 -6.79 -3.20 16.80
C ILE A 79 -5.85 -1.98 16.69
N PRO A 80 -5.11 -1.83 15.57
CA PRO A 80 -4.12 -0.76 15.40
C PRO A 80 -4.70 0.64 15.68
N ASP A 81 -5.90 0.91 15.16
CA ASP A 81 -6.56 2.21 15.19
C ASP A 81 -6.83 2.73 16.61
N VAL A 82 -6.90 1.84 17.61
CA VAL A 82 -7.26 2.18 19.00
C VAL A 82 -6.02 2.45 19.86
N CYS A 83 -4.82 2.04 19.44
CA CYS A 83 -3.63 2.19 20.27
C CYS A 83 -3.27 3.65 20.56
N GLY A 84 -3.53 4.54 19.60
CA GLY A 84 -3.34 5.98 19.77
C GLY A 84 -4.22 6.54 20.90
N ASP A 85 -5.50 6.15 20.92
CA ASP A 85 -6.44 6.56 21.97
C ASP A 85 -6.03 6.05 23.34
N LEU A 86 -5.66 4.76 23.43
CA LEU A 86 -5.20 4.13 24.65
C LEU A 86 -3.96 4.83 25.23
N CYS A 87 -3.01 5.22 24.38
CA CYS A 87 -1.83 5.97 24.80
C CYS A 87 -2.17 7.41 25.18
N ALA A 88 -3.03 8.09 24.43
CA ALA A 88 -3.41 9.47 24.73
C ALA A 88 -4.18 9.58 26.06
N ASP A 89 -4.98 8.57 26.40
CA ASP A 89 -5.75 8.49 27.66
C ASP A 89 -4.89 8.13 28.88
N ASP A 90 -3.76 7.45 28.68
CA ASP A 90 -2.78 7.20 29.75
C ASP A 90 -1.76 8.34 29.86
N SER A 91 -1.79 9.07 30.97
CA SER A 91 -0.87 10.20 31.22
C SER A 91 0.62 9.82 31.27
N SER A 92 0.95 8.56 31.50
CA SER A 92 2.33 8.04 31.52
C SER A 92 2.82 7.57 30.14
N CYS A 93 1.89 7.36 29.20
CA CYS A 93 2.22 6.95 27.84
C CYS A 93 2.65 8.15 26.99
N THR A 94 3.78 7.97 26.31
CA THR A 94 4.37 8.97 25.42
C THR A 94 4.31 8.53 23.97
N HIS A 95 4.47 7.22 23.74
CA HIS A 95 4.45 6.59 22.43
C HIS A 95 3.96 5.15 22.55
N TRP A 96 3.65 4.53 21.42
CA TRP A 96 3.13 3.17 21.39
C TRP A 96 3.60 2.45 20.14
N THR A 97 3.43 1.14 20.15
CA THR A 97 3.52 0.31 18.96
C THR A 97 2.37 -0.68 18.94
N TRP A 98 1.86 -0.99 17.77
CA TRP A 98 0.99 -2.09 17.50
C TRP A 98 1.73 -3.13 16.67
N ASN A 99 1.54 -4.41 16.99
CA ASN A 99 1.91 -5.52 16.12
C ASN A 99 0.89 -6.65 16.23
N ASN A 100 1.03 -7.67 15.38
CA ASN A 100 0.10 -8.79 15.35
C ASN A 100 0.34 -9.85 16.45
N TYR A 101 1.05 -9.50 17.53
CA TYR A 101 1.17 -10.42 18.66
C TYR A 101 -0.21 -10.73 19.23
N ASN A 102 -0.50 -12.02 19.47
CA ASN A 102 -1.81 -12.52 19.93
C ASN A 102 -3.03 -12.05 19.11
N GLY A 103 -2.87 -11.81 17.80
CA GLY A 103 -3.97 -11.33 16.95
C GLY A 103 -4.17 -9.82 16.95
N GLY A 104 -3.27 -9.08 17.62
CA GLY A 104 -3.24 -7.62 17.65
C GLY A 104 -2.98 -7.12 19.06
N THR A 105 -1.79 -6.54 19.29
CA THR A 105 -1.40 -6.02 20.60
C THR A 105 -0.87 -4.61 20.47
N CYS A 106 -1.45 -3.68 21.24
CA CYS A 106 -0.88 -2.37 21.52
C CYS A 106 0.10 -2.48 22.69
N TRP A 107 1.32 -2.00 22.48
CA TRP A 107 2.41 -1.88 23.43
C TRP A 107 2.54 -0.40 23.78
N LEU A 108 2.13 0.00 24.99
CA LEU A 108 2.18 1.39 25.44
C LEU A 108 3.48 1.65 26.17
N LYS A 109 4.11 2.80 25.89
CA LYS A 109 5.51 3.02 26.20
C LYS A 109 5.78 4.38 26.85
N SER A 110 6.83 4.44 27.67
CA SER A 110 7.27 5.66 28.35
C SER A 110 8.79 5.83 28.27
N THR A 111 9.23 6.76 27.43
CA THR A 111 10.62 7.23 27.41
C THR A 111 10.68 8.61 26.77
N ASP A 112 11.67 9.41 27.15
CA ASP A 112 11.93 10.71 26.55
C ASP A 112 12.62 10.57 25.17
N THR A 113 13.14 9.38 24.86
CA THR A 113 13.89 9.10 23.62
C THR A 113 13.51 7.73 23.07
N ALA A 114 12.60 7.69 22.09
CA ALA A 114 12.23 6.47 21.39
C ALA A 114 12.83 6.51 19.98
N THR A 115 13.54 5.44 19.59
CA THR A 115 14.07 5.29 18.23
C THR A 115 13.09 4.49 17.39
N LYS A 116 12.55 5.10 16.34
CA LYS A 116 11.68 4.43 15.38
C LYS A 116 12.52 3.50 14.50
N VAL A 117 12.07 2.27 14.32
CA VAL A 117 12.60 1.33 13.31
C VAL A 117 11.49 0.94 12.34
N THR A 118 11.86 0.58 11.10
CA THR A 118 10.91 0.04 10.13
C THR A 118 10.47 -1.35 10.56
N TYR A 119 9.17 -1.57 10.66
CA TYR A 119 8.57 -2.87 10.98
C TYR A 119 7.27 -3.05 10.16
N TRP A 120 7.37 -3.75 9.03
CA TRP A 120 6.24 -3.99 8.14
C TRP A 120 5.13 -4.80 8.81
N GLY A 121 3.90 -4.28 8.77
CA GLY A 121 2.79 -4.89 9.52
C GLY A 121 2.72 -4.49 10.99
N GLY A 122 3.50 -3.50 11.44
CA GLY A 122 3.21 -2.79 12.69
C GLY A 122 2.73 -1.38 12.44
N GLY A 123 2.26 -0.76 13.51
CA GLY A 123 1.98 0.68 13.53
C GLY A 123 2.63 1.27 14.76
N CYS A 124 3.09 2.49 14.70
CA CYS A 124 3.66 3.15 15.88
C CYS A 124 3.27 4.61 15.89
N GLY A 125 3.47 5.27 17.02
CA GLY A 125 3.39 6.71 17.06
C GLY A 125 3.61 7.31 18.42
N TYR A 126 3.34 8.60 18.54
CA TYR A 126 3.48 9.35 19.78
C TYR A 126 2.35 10.34 20.06
N VAL A 127 2.14 10.63 21.34
CA VAL A 127 1.14 11.61 21.78
C VAL A 127 1.72 13.01 21.61
N ILE A 128 0.97 13.90 20.94
CA ILE A 128 1.41 15.25 20.65
C ILE A 128 1.68 16.00 21.96
N GLY A 129 2.84 16.63 22.05
CA GLY A 129 3.25 17.40 23.22
C GLY A 129 3.73 16.57 24.42
N ARG A 130 3.72 15.23 24.34
CA ARG A 130 4.31 14.33 25.36
C ARG A 130 5.62 13.68 24.93
N PHE A 131 6.02 13.92 23.69
CA PHE A 131 7.20 13.31 23.07
C PHE A 131 7.83 14.28 22.09
N SER A 132 9.17 14.30 22.03
CA SER A 132 9.92 14.93 20.95
C SER A 132 10.56 13.81 20.14
N THR A 133 10.11 13.60 18.90
CA THR A 133 10.94 12.87 17.93
C THR A 133 12.25 13.64 17.81
N GLY A 134 13.39 12.95 17.87
CA GLY A 134 14.66 13.57 17.54
C GLY A 134 14.59 14.16 16.13
N SER A 135 14.54 15.49 16.05
CA SER A 135 14.53 16.31 14.83
C SER A 135 13.29 16.17 13.92
N GLU A 136 12.32 17.06 14.11
CA GLU A 136 11.81 17.96 13.05
C GLU A 136 10.95 19.06 13.69
N SER A 137 11.26 20.32 13.38
CA SER A 137 10.61 21.50 13.95
C SER A 137 9.15 21.60 13.51
N GLN A 138 8.21 21.35 14.43
CA GLN A 138 6.81 21.76 14.28
C GLN A 138 6.71 23.28 14.33
N SER A 139 6.37 23.89 13.18
CA SER A 139 5.88 25.26 13.11
C SER A 139 4.47 25.31 13.72
N THR A 140 4.34 26.00 14.84
CA THR A 140 3.07 26.29 15.53
C THR A 140 2.14 27.10 14.62
N VAL A 141 0.98 26.55 14.26
CA VAL A 141 -0.15 27.32 13.73
C VAL A 141 -1.11 27.62 14.89
N ALA A 142 -1.04 28.86 15.37
CA ALA A 142 -2.04 29.41 16.27
C ALA A 142 -3.30 29.76 15.47
N SER A 143 -4.45 29.34 15.98
CA SER A 143 -5.77 29.77 15.55
C SER A 143 -5.91 31.29 15.70
N ASP A 144 -6.34 31.97 14.63
CA ASP A 144 -7.12 33.19 14.80
C ASP A 144 -8.27 33.20 13.79
N SER A 145 -9.44 33.54 14.32
CA SER A 145 -10.72 33.59 13.62
C SER A 145 -10.96 35.04 13.22
N ASP A 146 -10.94 35.34 11.92
CA ASP A 146 -11.62 36.54 11.44
C ASP A 146 -12.03 36.38 9.98
N THR A 147 -13.33 36.16 9.77
CA THR A 147 -13.95 36.09 8.46
C THR A 147 -14.79 37.35 8.27
N THR A 148 -14.24 38.33 7.56
CA THR A 148 -15.05 39.40 6.93
C THR A 148 -15.01 39.25 5.42
N GLN A 149 -16.20 39.11 4.88
CA GLN A 149 -16.58 38.94 3.48
C GLN A 149 -16.44 40.28 2.73
N THR A 150 -15.76 40.26 1.57
CA THR A 150 -16.08 41.19 0.46
C THR A 150 -15.84 40.51 -0.88
N ASP A 151 -16.92 40.53 -1.64
CA ASP A 151 -17.13 40.18 -3.03
C ASP A 151 -16.53 41.26 -3.95
N GLN A 152 -15.78 40.89 -4.99
CA GLN A 152 -15.92 41.48 -6.34
C GLN A 152 -15.06 40.80 -7.41
N THR A 153 -15.76 40.50 -8.49
CA THR A 153 -15.39 40.16 -9.87
C THR A 153 -14.27 40.99 -10.49
N ASP A 154 -13.38 40.34 -11.26
CA ASP A 154 -13.00 40.83 -12.60
C ASP A 154 -12.49 39.68 -13.50
N GLN A 155 -12.81 39.76 -14.79
CA GLN A 155 -12.52 38.79 -15.84
C GLN A 155 -11.51 39.36 -16.86
N THR A 156 -10.95 38.45 -17.68
CA THR A 156 -10.19 38.61 -18.96
C THR A 156 -8.70 38.97 -18.85
N SER A 157 -7.74 38.39 -19.58
CA SER A 157 -7.67 37.34 -20.62
C SER A 157 -6.20 36.99 -20.94
N GLN A 158 -5.92 35.70 -21.16
CA GLN A 158 -4.95 35.04 -22.10
C GLN A 158 -3.45 35.47 -22.06
N THR A 159 -2.44 34.60 -22.22
CA THR A 159 -2.24 33.55 -23.25
C THR A 159 -1.10 32.59 -22.85
N ASP A 160 -1.17 31.36 -23.40
CA ASP A 160 -0.09 30.38 -23.66
C ASP A 160 0.68 29.74 -22.49
N GLN A 161 0.42 28.44 -22.23
CA GLN A 161 1.39 27.33 -22.35
C GLN A 161 0.88 26.03 -21.70
N ALA A 162 0.97 24.97 -22.51
CA ALA A 162 1.11 23.54 -22.18
C ALA A 162 0.19 22.89 -21.11
N SER A 163 -0.70 22.05 -21.64
CA SER A 163 -1.41 20.96 -20.96
C SER A 163 -0.48 20.14 -20.03
N GLN A 164 -0.75 20.25 -18.73
CA GLN A 164 -0.46 19.20 -17.76
C GLN A 164 -1.79 18.71 -17.20
N THR A 165 -2.22 17.54 -17.66
CA THR A 165 -3.29 16.77 -17.03
C THR A 165 -2.75 16.18 -15.74
N ASP A 166 -3.15 16.77 -14.62
CA ASP A 166 -3.25 16.09 -13.32
C ASP A 166 -4.22 14.91 -13.50
N GLN A 167 -3.69 13.71 -13.69
CA GLN A 167 -4.47 12.48 -13.84
C GLN A 167 -4.90 12.00 -12.45
N SER A 168 -6.01 12.55 -11.95
CA SER A 168 -6.86 11.81 -11.01
C SER A 168 -7.53 10.69 -11.82
N THR A 169 -6.88 9.53 -11.92
CA THR A 169 -7.52 8.32 -12.44
C THR A 169 -8.43 7.78 -11.35
N SER A 170 -9.69 8.21 -11.35
CA SER A 170 -10.74 7.57 -10.55
C SER A 170 -10.97 6.17 -11.11
N TYR A 171 -10.85 5.16 -10.26
CA TYR A 171 -11.23 3.77 -10.57
C TYR A 171 -12.61 3.50 -9.97
N ASP A 172 -13.39 2.60 -10.60
CA ASP A 172 -14.65 2.12 -10.03
C ASP A 172 -14.37 0.92 -9.13
N ASN A 173 -13.87 1.20 -7.93
CA ASN A 173 -13.36 0.17 -7.02
C ASN A 173 -13.78 0.35 -5.55
N GLY A 174 -14.75 1.24 -5.31
CA GLY A 174 -15.25 1.56 -3.97
C GLY A 174 -14.25 2.26 -3.04
N LEU A 175 -13.10 2.71 -3.55
CA LEU A 175 -12.09 3.51 -2.86
C LEU A 175 -12.07 4.94 -3.39
N THR A 176 -11.68 5.88 -2.54
CA THR A 176 -11.29 7.22 -2.99
C THR A 176 -9.99 7.17 -3.78
N SER A 177 -9.68 8.23 -4.54
CA SER A 177 -8.40 8.36 -5.24
C SER A 177 -7.22 8.32 -4.26
N ASP A 178 -7.36 8.94 -3.09
CA ASP A 178 -6.32 8.97 -2.06
C ASP A 178 -6.11 7.58 -1.46
N GLU A 179 -7.18 6.83 -1.16
CA GLU A 179 -7.07 5.45 -0.67
C GLU A 179 -6.41 4.53 -1.72
N THR A 180 -6.80 4.65 -3.00
CA THR A 180 -6.18 3.87 -4.08
C THR A 180 -4.70 4.19 -4.22
N ALA A 181 -4.33 5.48 -4.16
CA ALA A 181 -2.93 5.91 -4.18
C ALA A 181 -2.16 5.40 -2.95
N GLN A 182 -2.77 5.43 -1.77
CA GLN A 182 -2.19 4.93 -0.52
C GLN A 182 -1.94 3.42 -0.58
N MET A 183 -2.86 2.64 -1.16
CA MET A 183 -2.67 1.19 -1.35
C MET A 183 -1.48 0.90 -2.27
N LEU A 184 -1.43 1.56 -3.43
CA LEU A 184 -0.34 1.38 -4.39
C LEU A 184 1.02 1.78 -3.80
N ALA A 185 1.08 2.92 -3.12
CA ALA A 185 2.28 3.41 -2.46
C ALA A 185 2.76 2.45 -1.37
N SER A 186 1.84 1.93 -0.55
CA SER A 186 2.14 0.99 0.53
C SER A 186 2.77 -0.31 0.00
N ILE A 187 2.22 -0.88 -1.08
CA ILE A 187 2.76 -2.09 -1.70
C ILE A 187 4.13 -1.82 -2.33
N ASN A 188 4.24 -0.74 -3.10
CA ASN A 188 5.46 -0.46 -3.85
C ASN A 188 6.62 -0.08 -2.93
N SER A 189 6.34 0.60 -1.81
CA SER A 189 7.32 0.83 -0.76
C SER A 189 7.78 -0.50 -0.14
N TYR A 190 6.84 -1.40 0.19
CA TYR A 190 7.20 -2.71 0.74
C TYR A 190 8.03 -3.57 -0.23
N ARG A 191 7.66 -3.55 -1.52
CA ARG A 191 8.39 -4.24 -2.58
C ARG A 191 9.79 -3.67 -2.75
N ALA A 192 9.94 -2.34 -2.74
CA ALA A 192 11.24 -1.68 -2.84
C ALA A 192 12.19 -2.07 -1.69
N ASP A 193 11.70 -2.12 -0.46
CA ASP A 193 12.45 -2.57 0.72
C ASP A 193 12.92 -4.03 0.62
N ASN A 194 12.22 -4.84 -0.19
CA ASN A 194 12.56 -6.23 -0.48
C ASN A 194 13.30 -6.40 -1.83
N GLY A 195 13.73 -5.29 -2.46
CA GLY A 195 14.49 -5.32 -3.72
C GLY A 195 13.67 -5.72 -4.94
N LEU A 196 12.34 -5.60 -4.88
CA LEU A 196 11.42 -5.93 -5.96
C LEU A 196 10.96 -4.68 -6.72
N SER A 197 10.59 -4.87 -7.99
CA SER A 197 10.08 -3.78 -8.84
C SER A 197 8.68 -3.34 -8.41
N ALA A 198 8.40 -2.05 -8.60
CA ALA A 198 7.08 -1.49 -8.37
C ALA A 198 6.03 -2.08 -9.32
N LEU A 199 4.82 -2.27 -8.81
CA LEU A 199 3.63 -2.65 -9.57
C LEU A 199 2.93 -1.42 -10.12
N THR A 200 2.18 -1.61 -11.20
CA THR A 200 1.27 -0.61 -11.77
C THR A 200 -0.18 -1.07 -11.67
N ILE A 201 -1.11 -0.14 -11.47
CA ILE A 201 -2.53 -0.50 -11.47
C ILE A 201 -2.97 -0.89 -12.88
N ASP A 202 -3.65 -2.03 -13.03
CA ASP A 202 -4.34 -2.43 -14.25
C ASP A 202 -5.86 -2.40 -14.02
N SER A 203 -6.60 -1.68 -14.87
CA SER A 203 -8.05 -1.48 -14.71
C SER A 203 -8.86 -2.78 -14.81
N ARG A 204 -8.35 -3.81 -15.49
CA ARG A 204 -9.02 -5.10 -15.63
C ARG A 204 -8.92 -5.90 -14.33
N LEU A 205 -7.76 -5.87 -13.66
CA LEU A 205 -7.59 -6.42 -12.32
C LEU A 205 -8.43 -5.66 -11.29
N VAL A 206 -8.55 -4.33 -11.43
CA VAL A 206 -9.46 -3.54 -10.58
C VAL A 206 -10.92 -3.99 -10.77
N ALA A 207 -11.36 -4.17 -12.02
CA ALA A 207 -12.71 -4.65 -12.30
C ALA A 207 -12.96 -6.06 -11.73
N ALA A 208 -11.99 -6.96 -11.83
CA ALA A 208 -12.08 -8.31 -11.27
C ALA A 208 -12.17 -8.28 -9.73
N ALA A 209 -11.33 -7.46 -9.09
CA ALA A 209 -11.34 -7.24 -7.65
C ALA A 209 -12.68 -6.65 -7.18
N MET A 210 -13.26 -5.72 -7.94
CA MET A 210 -14.54 -5.09 -7.61
C MET A 210 -15.69 -6.09 -7.67
N VAL A 211 -15.77 -6.87 -8.75
CA VAL A 211 -16.76 -7.96 -8.88
C VAL A 211 -16.70 -8.89 -7.66
N HIS A 212 -15.49 -9.26 -7.24
CA HIS A 212 -15.33 -10.17 -6.10
C HIS A 212 -15.64 -9.53 -4.75
N SER A 213 -15.26 -8.26 -4.55
CA SER A 213 -15.58 -7.54 -3.32
C SER A 213 -17.10 -7.38 -3.16
N GLU A 214 -17.80 -7.04 -4.25
CA GLU A 214 -19.27 -6.95 -4.25
C GLU A 214 -19.93 -8.29 -3.98
N ASP A 215 -19.43 -9.37 -4.59
CA ASP A 215 -19.94 -10.73 -4.37
C ASP A 215 -19.80 -11.16 -2.91
N GLN A 216 -18.59 -11.03 -2.34
CA GLN A 216 -18.33 -11.30 -0.92
C GLN A 216 -19.21 -10.46 0.01
N ALA A 217 -19.39 -9.17 -0.31
CA ALA A 217 -20.26 -8.29 0.46
C ALA A 217 -21.73 -8.68 0.35
N SER A 218 -22.17 -9.22 -0.80
CA SER A 218 -23.56 -9.66 -1.01
C SER A 218 -23.88 -10.96 -0.26
N ASP A 219 -22.93 -11.88 -0.17
CA ASP A 219 -23.06 -13.16 0.56
C ASP A 219 -22.66 -13.05 2.04
N CYS A 220 -22.08 -11.92 2.44
CA CYS A 220 -21.50 -11.71 3.76
C CYS A 220 -20.42 -12.74 4.14
N THR A 221 -19.61 -13.17 3.17
CA THR A 221 -18.58 -14.21 3.37
C THR A 221 -17.27 -13.76 2.76
N MET A 222 -16.18 -13.83 3.54
CA MET A 222 -14.83 -13.65 2.99
C MET A 222 -14.30 -14.98 2.47
N THR A 223 -13.98 -15.04 1.18
CA THR A 223 -13.53 -16.26 0.49
C THR A 223 -12.81 -15.90 -0.81
N HIS A 224 -11.99 -16.80 -1.35
CA HIS A 224 -11.39 -16.64 -2.69
C HIS A 224 -12.35 -17.06 -3.81
N ASP A 225 -13.23 -18.02 -3.53
CA ASP A 225 -14.21 -18.55 -4.49
C ASP A 225 -15.42 -17.63 -4.58
N GLY A 226 -15.85 -17.28 -5.79
CA GLY A 226 -17.09 -16.55 -6.01
C GLY A 226 -18.33 -17.41 -5.71
N THR A 227 -19.46 -16.78 -5.42
CA THR A 227 -20.74 -17.48 -5.18
C THR A 227 -21.23 -18.28 -6.41
N ASP A 228 -20.78 -17.90 -7.59
CA ASP A 228 -21.00 -18.60 -8.85
C ASP A 228 -20.00 -19.75 -9.11
N GLY A 229 -19.05 -19.95 -8.20
CA GLY A 229 -17.98 -20.94 -8.28
C GLY A 229 -16.75 -20.49 -9.07
N SER A 230 -16.65 -19.21 -9.45
CA SER A 230 -15.46 -18.67 -10.10
C SER A 230 -14.25 -18.63 -9.17
N GLU A 231 -13.09 -19.04 -9.69
CA GLU A 231 -11.80 -18.82 -9.05
C GLU A 231 -11.27 -17.40 -9.42
N PRO A 232 -10.25 -16.85 -8.72
CA PRO A 232 -9.76 -15.50 -8.99
C PRO A 232 -9.34 -15.27 -10.45
N TRP A 233 -8.67 -16.24 -11.06
CA TRP A 233 -8.26 -16.17 -12.46
C TRP A 233 -9.43 -16.19 -13.44
N ASP A 234 -10.52 -16.89 -13.14
CA ASP A 234 -11.72 -16.86 -14.00
C ASP A 234 -12.30 -15.45 -14.05
N ARG A 235 -12.30 -14.74 -12.90
CA ARG A 235 -12.76 -13.35 -12.81
C ARG A 235 -11.81 -12.40 -13.55
N MET A 236 -10.50 -12.58 -13.43
CA MET A 236 -9.50 -11.79 -14.17
C MET A 236 -9.66 -11.98 -15.69
N GLU A 237 -9.77 -13.23 -16.16
CA GLU A 237 -9.99 -13.57 -17.57
C GLU A 237 -11.32 -13.00 -18.09
N ALA A 238 -12.37 -13.03 -17.28
CA ALA A 238 -13.67 -12.44 -17.65
C ALA A 238 -13.61 -10.92 -17.86
N GLN A 239 -12.67 -10.22 -17.21
CA GLN A 239 -12.38 -8.80 -17.46
C GLN A 239 -11.36 -8.56 -18.58
N GLY A 240 -10.95 -9.63 -19.28
CA GLY A 240 -9.99 -9.57 -20.38
C GLY A 240 -8.54 -9.38 -19.93
N TYR A 241 -8.20 -9.75 -18.70
CA TYR A 241 -6.82 -9.83 -18.23
C TYR A 241 -6.30 -11.24 -18.49
N ASP A 242 -5.45 -11.39 -19.49
CA ASP A 242 -4.73 -12.65 -19.68
C ASP A 242 -3.66 -12.77 -18.59
N TRP A 243 -3.25 -13.98 -18.20
CA TRP A 243 -2.24 -14.11 -17.16
C TRP A 243 -1.30 -15.28 -17.43
N THR A 244 -0.01 -15.04 -17.22
CA THR A 244 1.00 -16.10 -17.04
C THR A 244 1.24 -16.37 -15.56
N VAL A 245 0.96 -15.37 -14.73
CA VAL A 245 1.07 -15.39 -13.28
C VAL A 245 -0.10 -14.57 -12.72
N ALA A 246 -0.79 -15.11 -11.72
CA ALA A 246 -1.84 -14.42 -10.99
C ALA A 246 -1.78 -14.75 -9.49
N ALA A 247 -2.25 -13.84 -8.65
CA ALA A 247 -2.46 -14.06 -7.23
C ALA A 247 -3.57 -13.16 -6.70
N GLU A 248 -4.21 -13.55 -5.60
CA GLU A 248 -5.27 -12.75 -4.95
C GLU A 248 -5.03 -12.71 -3.43
N ASN A 249 -5.28 -11.54 -2.85
CA ASN A 249 -5.44 -11.34 -1.43
C ASN A 249 -6.88 -10.88 -1.16
N VAL A 250 -7.55 -11.50 -0.20
CA VAL A 250 -8.88 -11.06 0.29
C VAL A 250 -8.81 -10.71 1.77
N ALA A 251 -9.69 -9.81 2.21
CA ALA A 251 -9.85 -9.48 3.62
C ALA A 251 -11.26 -8.97 3.91
N ALA A 252 -11.69 -9.04 5.17
CA ALA A 252 -12.96 -8.47 5.61
C ALA A 252 -12.87 -7.89 7.01
N GLY A 253 -13.61 -6.80 7.24
CA GLY A 253 -13.73 -6.13 8.54
C GLY A 253 -12.74 -4.98 8.77
N GLN A 254 -11.67 -4.85 7.99
CA GLN A 254 -10.76 -3.70 8.08
C GLN A 254 -11.46 -2.44 7.56
N THR A 255 -11.31 -1.33 8.28
CA THR A 255 -12.01 -0.06 8.04
C THR A 255 -11.18 0.98 7.31
N SER A 256 -9.89 0.70 7.09
CA SER A 256 -8.92 1.60 6.46
C SER A 256 -7.93 0.82 5.59
N VAL A 257 -7.33 1.52 4.62
CA VAL A 257 -6.22 1.01 3.80
C VAL A 257 -5.06 0.53 4.68
N SER A 258 -4.73 1.32 5.70
CA SER A 258 -3.73 0.98 6.71
C SER A 258 -3.97 -0.39 7.36
N ALA A 259 -5.20 -0.60 7.86
CA ALA A 259 -5.55 -1.83 8.56
C ALA A 259 -5.52 -3.05 7.63
N VAL A 260 -5.99 -2.93 6.38
CA VAL A 260 -5.99 -4.05 5.44
C VAL A 260 -4.58 -4.40 4.95
N MET A 261 -3.74 -3.40 4.65
CA MET A 261 -2.35 -3.61 4.27
C MET A 261 -1.56 -4.28 5.41
N THR A 262 -1.78 -3.82 6.64
CA THR A 262 -1.21 -4.40 7.85
C THR A 262 -1.63 -5.85 8.07
N SER A 263 -2.91 -6.17 7.85
CA SER A 263 -3.43 -7.54 7.92
C SER A 263 -2.73 -8.45 6.90
N TRP A 264 -2.59 -7.99 5.66
CA TRP A 264 -1.91 -8.77 4.62
C TRP A 264 -0.41 -8.93 4.88
N TRP A 265 0.30 -7.91 5.36
CA TRP A 265 1.72 -8.04 5.74
C TRP A 265 1.94 -9.06 6.84
N ASN A 266 1.02 -9.19 7.79
CA ASN A 266 1.14 -10.13 8.90
C ASN A 266 0.70 -11.56 8.56
N SER A 267 0.05 -11.78 7.41
CA SER A 267 -0.31 -13.11 6.92
C SER A 267 0.76 -13.63 5.96
N ALA A 268 1.38 -14.77 6.30
CA ALA A 268 2.45 -15.34 5.48
C ALA A 268 2.03 -15.60 4.01
N GLY A 269 0.79 -16.06 3.79
CA GLY A 269 0.25 -16.30 2.45
C GLY A 269 0.03 -15.00 1.69
N HIS A 270 -0.64 -14.03 2.31
CA HIS A 270 -0.94 -12.75 1.65
C HIS A 270 0.32 -11.93 1.37
N ARG A 271 1.27 -11.94 2.31
CA ARG A 271 2.60 -11.34 2.15
C ARG A 271 3.38 -11.97 1.00
N ALA A 272 3.27 -13.29 0.80
CA ALA A 272 3.94 -13.95 -0.32
C ALA A 272 3.39 -13.47 -1.67
N ASN A 273 2.08 -13.17 -1.78
CA ASN A 273 1.49 -12.59 -2.98
C ASN A 273 1.99 -11.16 -3.23
N ILE A 274 2.07 -10.32 -2.19
CA ILE A 274 2.59 -8.94 -2.31
C ILE A 274 4.06 -8.93 -2.76
N LEU A 275 4.87 -9.88 -2.27
CA LEU A 275 6.30 -10.01 -2.59
C LEU A 275 6.57 -10.96 -3.76
N LYS A 276 5.54 -11.34 -4.50
CA LYS A 276 5.68 -12.23 -5.64
C LYS A 276 6.48 -11.50 -6.74
N ASP A 277 7.57 -12.08 -7.21
CA ASP A 277 8.59 -11.40 -8.01
C ASP A 277 8.18 -11.18 -9.47
N ASP A 278 7.36 -12.10 -9.99
CA ASP A 278 6.91 -12.19 -11.37
C ASP A 278 5.59 -11.45 -11.66
N VAL A 279 4.92 -10.85 -10.66
CA VAL A 279 3.76 -9.96 -10.88
C VAL A 279 4.23 -8.54 -11.20
N VAL A 280 3.53 -7.88 -12.13
CA VAL A 280 3.84 -6.50 -12.58
C VAL A 280 2.63 -5.57 -12.47
N ASN A 281 1.42 -6.13 -12.42
CA ASN A 281 0.17 -5.40 -12.30
C ASN A 281 -0.57 -5.72 -11.02
N VAL A 282 -1.40 -4.77 -10.58
CA VAL A 282 -2.25 -4.92 -9.40
C VAL A 282 -3.62 -4.25 -9.60
N GLY A 283 -4.65 -4.76 -8.96
CA GLY A 283 -5.97 -4.13 -8.82
C GLY A 283 -6.41 -4.19 -7.37
N PHE A 284 -7.16 -3.19 -6.91
CA PHE A 284 -7.72 -3.12 -5.56
C PHE A 284 -9.20 -2.82 -5.64
N ALA A 285 -9.98 -3.37 -4.72
CA ALA A 285 -11.36 -2.98 -4.50
C ALA A 285 -11.80 -3.09 -3.04
N LEU A 286 -12.82 -2.31 -2.71
CA LEU A 286 -13.52 -2.29 -1.42
C LEU A 286 -15.03 -2.26 -1.65
N ALA A 287 -15.75 -3.23 -1.11
CA ALA A 287 -17.21 -3.20 -1.01
C ALA A 287 -17.65 -3.07 0.45
N LYS A 288 -18.73 -2.32 0.68
CA LYS A 288 -19.30 -2.08 2.02
C LYS A 288 -20.71 -2.63 2.10
N ASN A 289 -21.00 -3.44 3.12
CA ASN A 289 -22.35 -3.90 3.43
C ASN A 289 -22.59 -3.94 4.94
N SER A 290 -23.26 -2.91 5.47
CA SER A 290 -23.61 -2.82 6.90
C SER A 290 -24.76 -3.76 7.32
N GLY A 291 -25.35 -4.51 6.37
CA GLY A 291 -26.38 -5.51 6.64
C GLY A 291 -25.83 -6.86 7.09
N CYS A 292 -24.54 -7.11 6.91
CA CYS A 292 -23.86 -8.33 7.34
C CYS A 292 -23.63 -8.35 8.85
N SER A 293 -23.81 -9.50 9.49
CA SER A 293 -23.65 -9.66 10.94
C SER A 293 -22.21 -9.83 11.40
N ASN A 294 -21.31 -10.17 10.48
CA ASN A 294 -19.88 -10.42 10.72
C ASN A 294 -19.00 -9.21 10.37
N TYR A 295 -19.02 -8.75 9.12
CA TYR A 295 -18.14 -7.70 8.62
C TYR A 295 -18.91 -6.68 7.78
N ALA A 296 -18.59 -5.40 7.94
CA ALA A 296 -19.18 -4.31 7.14
C ALA A 296 -18.39 -3.97 5.88
N THR A 297 -17.17 -4.50 5.73
CA THR A 297 -16.23 -4.20 4.64
C THR A 297 -15.60 -5.49 4.12
N TYR A 298 -15.43 -5.55 2.79
CA TYR A 298 -14.81 -6.66 2.06
C TYR A 298 -13.84 -6.10 1.04
N TRP A 299 -12.62 -6.64 1.02
CA TRP A 299 -11.50 -6.14 0.24
C TRP A 299 -10.96 -7.25 -0.66
N THR A 300 -10.61 -6.88 -1.88
CA THR A 300 -9.88 -7.75 -2.82
C THR A 300 -8.68 -7.00 -3.37
N GLN A 301 -7.56 -7.70 -3.47
CA GLN A 301 -6.33 -7.23 -4.09
C GLN A 301 -5.82 -8.31 -5.05
N ASP A 302 -5.90 -8.00 -6.33
CA ASP A 302 -5.57 -8.89 -7.44
C ASP A 302 -4.21 -8.51 -8.03
N PHE A 303 -3.38 -9.50 -8.31
CA PHE A 303 -2.06 -9.33 -8.91
C PHE A 303 -1.95 -10.12 -10.20
N GLY A 304 -1.19 -9.61 -11.17
CA GLY A 304 -0.96 -10.35 -12.40
C GLY A 304 0.28 -9.95 -13.19
N ALA A 305 0.60 -10.78 -14.19
CA ALA A 305 1.49 -10.47 -15.30
C ALA A 305 1.06 -11.23 -16.56
N GLU A 306 1.20 -10.59 -17.72
CA GLU A 306 0.91 -11.11 -19.07
C GLU A 306 2.18 -11.60 -19.79
#